data_AF-A0A7C5KIA7-F1
#
_entry.id   AF-A0A7C5KIA7-F1
#
_cell.length_a   1.000
_cell.length_b   1.000
_cell.length_c   1.000
_cell.angle_alpha   90.00
_cell.angle_beta   90.00
_cell.angle_gamma   90.00
#
_symmetry.space_group_name_H-M   'P 1'
#
loop_
_entity.id
_entity.type
_entity.pdbx_description
1 polymer ?
#
loop_
_entity_poly.entity_id
_entity_poly.type
_entity_poly.pdbx_seq_one_letter_code
_entity_poly.pdbx_strand_id
1 'polypeptide(L)'
;MDERTPTKTQERRSEERRESSGEVRLRILTESLPGPIRDFSKGGVCFVTEGAIEVEVVLQDGDKIRGTLVRAGTVREGEISLAVRFDEPLGDDHPVMQ
;
A
#
# COMPACT_ATOMS: atom_id res chain seq x y z
N MET A 1 -27.71 -34.12 -16.78
CA MET A 1 -26.34 -34.23 -16.25
C MET A 1 -25.70 -32.88 -16.48
N ASP A 2 -25.64 -32.05 -15.44
CA ASP A 2 -25.11 -30.68 -15.50
C ASP A 2 -23.60 -30.72 -15.28
N GLU A 3 -22.86 -30.41 -16.34
CA GLU A 3 -21.40 -30.27 -16.34
C GLU A 3 -21.05 -28.86 -15.87
N ARG A 4 -20.54 -28.73 -14.63
CA ARG A 4 -20.10 -27.45 -14.07
C ARG A 4 -18.73 -27.09 -14.65
N THR A 5 -18.70 -26.12 -15.55
CA THR A 5 -17.48 -25.50 -16.04
C THR A 5 -16.72 -24.83 -14.88
N PRO A 6 -15.42 -25.08 -14.68
CA PRO A 6 -14.67 -24.39 -13.64
C PRO A 6 -14.45 -22.93 -14.03
N THR A 7 -14.97 -22.02 -13.20
CA THR A 7 -14.74 -20.58 -13.31
C THR A 7 -13.25 -20.30 -13.14
N LYS A 8 -12.55 -19.99 -14.24
CA LYS A 8 -11.18 -19.45 -14.18
C LYS A 8 -11.22 -18.10 -13.48
N THR A 9 -10.95 -18.09 -12.18
CA THR A 9 -10.58 -16.88 -11.45
C THR A 9 -9.28 -16.38 -12.04
N GLN A 10 -9.37 -15.33 -12.85
CA GLN A 10 -8.22 -14.69 -13.48
C GLN A 10 -7.40 -14.03 -12.36
N GLU A 11 -6.29 -14.66 -12.01
CA GLU A 11 -5.37 -14.21 -10.97
C GLU A 11 -4.70 -12.91 -11.44
N ARG A 12 -5.17 -11.75 -10.96
CA ARG A 12 -4.68 -10.42 -11.37
C ARG A 12 -3.46 -9.95 -10.58
N ARG A 13 -2.71 -10.87 -9.97
CA ARG A 13 -1.54 -10.52 -9.14
C ARG A 13 -0.30 -10.97 -9.88
N SER A 14 0.61 -10.04 -10.12
CA SER A 14 1.86 -10.33 -10.82
C SER A 14 2.85 -11.12 -9.97
N GLU A 15 2.68 -11.15 -8.64
CA GLU A 15 3.63 -11.72 -7.68
C GLU A 15 2.91 -12.37 -6.47
N GLU A 16 3.50 -13.45 -5.94
CA GLU A 16 3.07 -14.11 -4.71
C GLU A 16 3.34 -13.21 -3.49
N ARG A 17 2.35 -13.05 -2.61
CA ARG A 17 2.53 -12.35 -1.34
C ARG A 17 3.03 -13.35 -0.31
N ARG A 18 4.24 -13.13 0.22
CA ARG A 18 4.73 -13.86 1.39
C ARG A 18 4.26 -13.14 2.65
N GLU A 19 3.71 -13.89 3.60
CA GLU A 19 3.45 -13.39 4.94
C GLU A 19 4.80 -13.18 5.64
N SER A 20 4.99 -12.01 6.24
CA SER A 20 6.18 -11.67 7.02
C SER A 20 5.76 -10.99 8.31
N SER A 21 6.47 -11.27 9.40
CA SER A 21 6.15 -10.81 10.75
C SER A 21 6.96 -9.58 11.22
N GLY A 22 7.67 -8.90 10.31
CA GLY A 22 8.54 -7.76 10.62
C GLY A 22 7.81 -6.43 10.87
N GLU A 23 8.37 -5.59 11.76
CA GLU A 23 7.98 -4.19 11.91
C GLU A 23 8.55 -3.36 10.75
N VAL A 24 7.73 -2.49 10.16
CA VAL A 24 8.21 -1.50 9.20
C VAL A 24 7.81 -0.10 9.64
N ARG A 25 8.64 0.88 9.32
CA ARG A 25 8.31 2.30 9.52
C ARG A 25 8.13 2.95 8.16
N LEU A 26 7.07 3.76 8.03
CA LEU A 26 6.80 4.49 6.80
C LEU A 26 6.99 5.99 7.05
N ARG A 27 7.82 6.62 6.22
CA ARG A 27 7.99 8.07 6.18
C ARG A 27 7.32 8.61 4.92
N ILE A 28 6.41 9.56 5.08
CA ILE A 28 5.84 10.32 3.96
C ILE A 28 6.85 11.40 3.56
N LEU A 29 7.22 11.42 2.29
CA LEU A 29 8.15 12.41 1.72
C LEU A 29 7.42 13.59 1.08
N THR A 30 6.17 13.38 0.66
CA THR A 30 5.32 14.43 0.09
C THR A 30 4.88 15.43 1.16
N GLU A 31 5.34 16.67 1.04
CA GLU A 31 5.03 17.73 2.01
C GLU A 31 3.60 18.27 1.88
N SER A 32 3.08 18.37 0.65
CA SER A 32 1.76 18.96 0.37
C SER A 32 1.13 18.34 -0.86
N LEU A 33 -0.20 18.18 -0.80
CA LEU A 33 -1.03 17.63 -1.86
C LEU A 33 -2.19 18.61 -2.14
N PRO A 34 -1.99 19.56 -3.07
CA PRO A 34 -3.05 20.49 -3.42
C PRO A 34 -4.14 19.80 -4.23
N GLY A 35 -5.41 20.08 -3.91
CA GLY A 35 -6.51 19.48 -4.65
C GLY A 35 -7.88 20.06 -4.31
N PRO A 36 -8.86 19.94 -5.23
CA PRO A 36 -10.22 20.39 -4.98
C PRO A 36 -10.91 19.59 -3.87
N ILE A 37 -11.53 20.31 -2.94
CA ILE A 37 -12.40 19.73 -1.91
C ILE A 37 -13.65 19.14 -2.57
N ARG A 38 -14.03 17.94 -2.14
CA ARG A 38 -15.28 17.26 -2.52
C ARG A 38 -16.36 17.39 -1.46
N ASP A 39 -15.99 17.26 -0.19
CA ASP A 39 -16.91 17.37 0.95
C ASP A 39 -16.17 17.90 2.18
N PHE A 40 -16.88 18.62 3.04
CA PHE A 40 -16.33 19.18 4.28
C PHE A 40 -17.42 19.23 5.36
N SER A 41 -17.04 18.80 6.57
CA SER A 41 -17.90 18.85 7.76
C SER A 41 -17.08 19.19 9.00
N LYS A 42 -17.76 19.33 10.15
CA LYS A 42 -17.08 19.46 11.45
C LYS A 42 -16.18 18.27 11.79
N GLY A 43 -16.42 17.11 11.17
CA GLY A 43 -15.69 15.86 11.43
C GLY A 43 -14.52 15.61 10.47
N GLY A 44 -14.38 16.37 9.37
CA GLY A 44 -13.28 16.15 8.43
C GLY A 44 -13.50 16.74 7.04
N VAL A 45 -12.52 16.50 6.17
CA VAL A 45 -12.48 16.94 4.77
C VAL A 45 -12.20 15.75 3.85
N CYS A 46 -12.91 15.70 2.73
CA CYS A 46 -12.62 14.81 1.61
C CYS A 46 -12.23 15.67 0.41
N PHE A 47 -11.07 15.43 -0.17
CA PHE A 47 -10.59 16.13 -1.36
C PHE A 47 -9.91 15.14 -2.31
N VAL A 48 -9.78 15.53 -3.58
CA VAL A 48 -9.05 14.76 -4.58
C VAL A 48 -7.81 15.54 -4.96
N THR A 49 -6.67 14.87 -5.05
CA THR A 49 -5.40 15.46 -5.49
C THR A 49 -4.91 14.73 -6.72
N GLU A 50 -4.18 15.44 -7.58
CA GLU A 50 -3.35 14.82 -8.61
C GLU A 50 -1.96 14.55 -8.03
N GLY A 51 -1.26 13.54 -8.56
CA GLY A 51 0.08 13.17 -8.12
C GLY A 51 0.14 11.90 -7.27
N ALA A 52 1.35 11.59 -6.82
CA ALA A 52 1.66 10.42 -6.02
C ALA A 52 2.08 10.84 -4.61
N ILE A 53 1.73 10.03 -3.61
CA ILE A 53 2.22 10.19 -2.25
C ILE A 53 3.51 9.36 -2.17
N GLU A 54 4.65 10.05 -2.26
CA GLU A 54 5.97 9.46 -2.17
C GLU A 54 6.28 9.08 -0.72
N VAL A 55 6.84 7.89 -0.54
CA VAL A 55 7.16 7.33 0.76
C VAL A 55 8.54 6.67 0.77
N GLU A 56 9.16 6.64 1.95
CA GLU A 56 10.32 5.81 2.27
C GLU A 56 9.88 4.78 3.31
N VAL A 57 9.98 3.50 2.97
CA VAL A 57 9.79 2.38 3.89
C VAL A 57 11.13 2.03 4.50
N VAL A 58 11.21 2.07 5.83
CA VAL A 58 12.37 1.67 6.61
C VAL A 58 12.08 0.30 7.21
N LEU A 59 12.87 -0.69 6.81
CA LEU A 59 12.83 -2.05 7.32
C LEU A 59 13.59 -2.15 8.65
N GLN A 60 13.44 -3.27 9.38
CA GLN A 60 14.05 -3.44 10.70
C GLN A 60 15.58 -3.44 10.69
N ASP A 61 16.18 -3.94 9.62
CA ASP A 61 17.63 -3.93 9.37
C ASP A 61 18.18 -2.53 9.06
N GLY A 62 17.29 -1.54 8.89
CA GLY A 62 17.63 -0.16 8.55
C GLY A 62 17.61 0.11 7.05
N ASP A 63 17.31 -0.88 6.22
CA ASP A 63 17.20 -0.70 4.78
C ASP A 63 16.03 0.21 4.44
N LYS A 64 16.25 1.02 3.39
CA LYS A 64 15.34 2.08 2.99
C LYS A 64 14.92 1.89 1.55
N ILE A 65 13.62 1.83 1.34
CA ILE A 65 13.05 1.54 0.04
C ILE A 65 12.07 2.64 -0.32
N ARG A 66 12.27 3.22 -1.50
CA ARG A 66 11.35 4.23 -2.03
C ARG A 66 10.14 3.58 -2.67
N GLY A 67 9.01 4.26 -2.55
CA GLY A 67 7.79 3.84 -3.20
C GLY A 67 6.71 4.90 -3.20
N THR A 68 5.55 4.48 -3.69
CA THR A 68 4.33 5.26 -3.74
C THR A 68 3.26 4.62 -2.87
N LEU A 69 2.60 5.39 -2.01
CA LEU A 69 1.41 4.94 -1.29
C LEU A 69 0.25 4.81 -2.29
N VAL A 70 -0.23 3.59 -2.49
CA VAL A 70 -1.33 3.28 -3.42
C VAL A 70 -2.68 3.15 -2.74
N ARG A 71 -2.70 2.89 -1.42
CA ARG A 71 -3.93 2.80 -0.63
C ARG A 71 -3.65 3.07 0.84
N ALA A 72 -4.53 3.83 1.48
CA ALA A 72 -4.64 3.91 2.93
C ALA A 72 -6.10 3.71 3.33
N GLY A 73 -6.35 2.99 4.41
CA GLY A 73 -7.71 2.83 4.91
C GLY A 73 -7.79 2.10 6.24
N THR A 74 -8.84 2.40 7.00
CA THR A 74 -9.14 1.72 8.27
C THR A 74 -9.64 0.31 8.00
N VAL A 75 -9.06 -0.68 8.69
CA VAL A 75 -9.49 -2.09 8.59
C VAL A 75 -10.42 -2.44 9.74
N ARG A 76 -10.09 -1.98 10.94
CA ARG A 76 -10.91 -2.05 12.16
C ARG A 76 -10.56 -0.86 13.05
N GLU A 77 -11.31 -0.69 14.13
CA GLU A 77 -11.07 0.41 15.08
C GLU A 77 -9.62 0.37 15.57
N GLY A 78 -8.91 1.49 15.42
CA GLY A 78 -7.50 1.62 15.79
C GLY A 78 -6.48 1.07 14.78
N GLU A 79 -6.91 0.44 13.67
CA GLU A 79 -6.00 -0.17 12.70
C GLU A 79 -6.15 0.37 11.28
N ILE A 80 -5.04 0.84 10.74
CA ILE A 80 -4.93 1.40 9.39
C ILE A 80 -4.06 0.46 8.55
N SER A 81 -4.57 0.05 7.38
CA SER A 81 -3.78 -0.61 6.36
C SER A 81 -3.22 0.43 5.40
N LEU A 82 -1.90 0.37 5.19
CA LEU A 82 -1.17 1.16 4.21
C LEU A 82 -0.59 0.19 3.18
N ALA A 83 -0.87 0.43 1.90
CA ALA A 83 -0.30 -0.33 0.79
C ALA A 83 0.66 0.56 0.01
N VAL A 84 1.89 0.12 -0.12
CA VAL A 84 2.95 0.80 -0.85
C VAL A 84 3.34 -0.03 -2.06
N ARG A 85 3.55 0.64 -3.19
CA ARG A 85 4.22 0.05 -4.36
C ARG A 85 5.64 0.58 -4.37
N PHE A 86 6.63 -0.30 -4.33
CA PHE A 86 8.03 0.10 -4.45
C PHE A 86 8.36 0.56 -5.87
N ASP A 87 9.28 1.51 -5.98
CA ASP A 87 9.71 2.06 -7.26
C ASP A 87 10.64 1.07 -8.00
N GLU A 88 11.43 0.32 -7.24
CA GLU A 88 12.25 -0.79 -7.72
C GLU A 88 11.82 -2.08 -7.00
N PRO A 89 11.76 -3.22 -7.71
CA PRO A 89 11.48 -4.49 -7.08
C PRO A 89 12.60 -4.84 -6.10
N LEU A 90 12.23 -5.28 -4.90
CA LEU A 90 13.20 -5.83 -3.96
C LEU A 90 13.80 -7.08 -4.59
N GLY A 91 15.12 -7.11 -4.71
CA GLY A 91 15.82 -8.33 -5.12
C GLY A 91 15.52 -9.47 -4.14
N ASP A 92 15.65 -10.71 -4.60
CA ASP A 92 15.43 -11.92 -3.80
C ASP A 92 16.30 -12.01 -2.53
N ASP A 93 17.31 -11.15 -2.41
CA ASP A 93 18.28 -11.07 -1.32
C ASP A 93 17.79 -10.23 -0.13
N HIS A 94 16.67 -9.50 -0.23
CA HIS A 94 16.02 -8.93 0.95
C HIS A 94 15.09 -9.97 1.54
N PRO A 95 15.44 -10.58 2.69
CA PRO A 95 14.54 -11.49 3.35
C PRO A 95 13.33 -10.67 3.81
N VAL A 96 12.22 -10.78 3.06
CA VAL A 96 10.89 -10.61 3.64
C VAL A 96 10.80 -11.69 4.72
N MET A 97 11.17 -11.31 5.94
CA MET A 97 11.64 -12.25 6.97
C MET A 97 10.56 -13.29 7.32
N GLN A 98 11.05 -14.52 7.52
CA GLN A 98 10.32 -15.72 7.95
C GLN A 98 9.56 -15.52 9.27
#